data_AF-A0A9R1EHD4-F1
#
_entry.id   AF-A0A9R1EHD4-F1
#
_cell.length_a   1.000
_cell.length_b   1.000
_cell.length_c   1.000
_cell.angle_alpha   90.00
_cell.angle_beta   90.00
_cell.angle_gamma   90.00
#
_symmetry.space_group_name_H-M   'P 1'
#
loop_
_entity.id
_entity.type
_entity.pdbx_description
1 polymer ?
#
loop_
_entity_poly.entity_id
_entity_poly.type
_entity_poly.pdbx_seq_one_letter_code
_entity_poly.pdbx_strand_id
1 'polypeptide(L)'
;MELSDSELAGVKSYREYIELMEKKEEQLRKDCEIKDKRTYGEQEIEEHREGSRSFCSLLSPSPVAADSQYGLPRKSLQIFSIKVTDLKYGLIWPLQVYGSVAFRNSVEPKVNYLFRCTRDNCQTLTQKDPFLRLTGPSRAIWLLDMVFIDVQLKVKCKKESEDEVLTYKFSDFHQLFPFDPSKHVIRRPIPCKRCTLELDLAMLPSSVEATVGVRVVDGSWPDQCAGLVACNTESVKGGQVVLLDFQDGKLPTKSDGVVELVRRVVSVDYPEGKLIVSVEASRDGFSAQCTVEFEMQASGRSTDMCDLIFCKMEVTVCWSTLLLQNILD
;
A
#
# COMPACT_ATOMS: atom_id res chain seq x y z
N MET A 1 42.14 -13.87 -16.87
CA MET A 1 41.07 -13.69 -17.87
C MET A 1 41.77 -13.65 -19.21
N GLU A 2 41.64 -14.68 -20.03
CA GLU A 2 42.39 -14.77 -21.29
C GLU A 2 41.50 -14.31 -22.45
N LEU A 3 42.07 -13.49 -23.33
CA LEU A 3 41.46 -13.11 -24.61
C LEU A 3 41.65 -14.26 -25.58
N SER A 4 40.60 -14.58 -26.35
CA SER A 4 40.68 -15.59 -27.39
C SER A 4 41.50 -15.08 -28.59
N ASP A 5 42.08 -15.98 -29.37
CA ASP A 5 42.91 -15.64 -30.54
C ASP A 5 42.15 -14.78 -31.58
N SER A 6 40.83 -14.93 -31.66
CA SER A 6 39.97 -14.12 -32.53
C SER A 6 39.79 -12.67 -32.03
N GLU A 7 39.78 -12.45 -30.72
CA GLU A 7 39.70 -11.11 -30.11
C GLU A 7 41.02 -10.35 -30.26
N LEU A 8 42.15 -11.07 -30.27
CA LEU A 8 43.49 -10.51 -30.43
C LEU A 8 43.85 -10.18 -31.88
N ALA A 9 43.20 -10.82 -32.86
CA ALA A 9 43.48 -10.66 -34.29
C ALA A 9 43.34 -9.21 -34.80
N GLY A 10 42.60 -8.35 -34.10
CA GLY A 10 42.37 -6.95 -34.47
C GLY A 10 43.22 -5.92 -33.70
N VAL A 11 44.00 -6.35 -32.70
CA VAL A 11 44.72 -5.46 -31.78
C VAL A 11 46.08 -5.08 -32.40
N LYS A 12 46.28 -3.79 -32.69
CA LYS A 12 47.46 -3.26 -33.38
C LYS A 12 48.42 -2.51 -32.45
N SER A 13 48.02 -2.25 -31.21
CA SER A 13 48.88 -1.62 -30.21
C SER A 13 48.62 -2.14 -28.80
N TYR A 14 49.61 -1.99 -27.92
CA TYR A 14 49.47 -2.32 -26.50
C TYR A 14 48.37 -1.50 -25.81
N ARG A 15 48.11 -0.28 -26.28
CA ARG A 15 47.01 0.56 -25.76
C ARG A 15 45.65 -0.04 -26.08
N GLU A 16 45.43 -0.49 -27.32
CA GLU A 16 44.19 -1.16 -27.73
C GLU A 16 43.98 -2.48 -26.97
N TYR A 17 45.06 -3.20 -26.64
CA TYR A 17 44.99 -4.39 -25.79
C TYR A 17 44.43 -4.08 -24.40
N ILE A 18 44.94 -3.02 -23.75
CA ILE A 18 44.49 -2.60 -22.42
C ILE A 18 43.02 -2.17 -22.45
N GLU A 19 42.61 -1.35 -23.43
CA GLU A 19 41.21 -0.92 -23.60
C GLU A 19 40.26 -2.11 -23.82
N LEU A 20 40.70 -3.14 -24.56
CA LEU A 20 39.93 -4.36 -24.78
C LEU A 20 39.78 -5.18 -23.48
N MET A 21 40.84 -5.28 -22.69
CA MET A 21 40.84 -5.98 -21.41
C MET A 21 39.94 -5.30 -20.39
N GLU A 22 40.01 -3.97 -20.26
CA GLU A 22 39.14 -3.19 -19.38
C GLU A 22 37.67 -3.37 -19.76
N LYS A 23 37.36 -3.33 -21.06
CA LYS A 23 36.00 -3.55 -21.56
C LYS A 23 35.48 -4.96 -21.27
N LYS A 24 36.33 -5.99 -21.39
CA LYS A 24 35.97 -7.38 -21.09
C LYS A 24 35.78 -7.61 -19.59
N GLU A 25 36.60 -6.97 -18.76
CA GLU A 25 36.43 -6.99 -17.31
C GLU A 25 35.13 -6.29 -16.89
N GLU A 26 34.82 -5.14 -17.47
CA GLU A 26 33.56 -4.43 -17.23
C GLU A 26 32.36 -5.28 -17.66
N GLN A 27 32.45 -5.97 -18.80
CA GLN A 27 31.40 -6.87 -19.26
C GLN A 27 31.22 -8.07 -18.32
N LEU A 28 32.32 -8.69 -17.85
CA LEU A 28 32.27 -9.81 -16.93
C LEU A 28 31.65 -9.41 -15.58
N ARG A 29 31.98 -8.21 -15.06
CA ARG A 29 31.36 -7.65 -13.86
C ARG A 29 29.86 -7.48 -14.04
N LYS A 30 29.42 -6.91 -15.16
CA LYS A 30 27.99 -6.76 -15.50
C LYS A 30 27.28 -8.12 -15.58
N ASP A 31 27.92 -9.11 -16.21
CA ASP A 31 27.36 -10.45 -16.33
C ASP A 31 27.23 -11.17 -14.98
N CYS A 32 28.21 -11.02 -14.08
CA CYS A 32 28.14 -11.53 -12.70
C CYS A 32 27.01 -10.86 -11.90
N GLU A 33 26.88 -9.52 -11.97
CA GLU A 33 25.79 -8.79 -11.31
C GLU A 33 24.41 -9.24 -11.80
N ILE A 34 24.26 -9.48 -13.12
CA ILE A 34 23.01 -9.99 -13.69
C ILE A 34 22.69 -11.40 -13.19
N LYS A 35 23.70 -12.29 -13.09
CA LYS A 35 23.52 -13.65 -12.56
C LYS A 35 23.09 -13.62 -11.09
N ASP A 36 23.72 -12.77 -10.28
CA ASP A 36 23.38 -12.63 -8.86
C ASP A 36 21.94 -12.10 -8.71
N LYS A 37 21.57 -11.05 -9.45
CA LYS A 37 20.21 -10.50 -9.46
C LYS A 37 19.15 -11.56 -9.79
N ARG A 38 19.38 -12.39 -10.82
CA ARG A 38 18.46 -13.49 -11.20
C ARG A 38 18.34 -14.52 -10.09
N THR A 39 19.46 -14.95 -9.54
CA THR A 39 19.51 -15.95 -8.46
C THR A 39 18.74 -15.48 -7.22
N TYR A 40 18.92 -14.22 -6.81
CA TYR A 40 18.17 -13.66 -5.67
C TYR A 40 16.67 -13.58 -5.93
N GLY A 41 16.27 -13.18 -7.13
CA GLY A 41 14.86 -13.12 -7.52
C GLY A 41 14.19 -14.50 -7.47
N GLU A 42 14.85 -15.53 -8.00
CA GLU A 42 14.34 -16.91 -7.98
C GLU A 42 14.20 -17.46 -6.55
N GLN A 43 15.20 -17.25 -5.69
CA GLN A 43 15.11 -17.66 -4.29
C GLN A 43 13.96 -16.95 -3.54
N GLU A 44 13.80 -15.64 -3.75
CA GLU A 44 12.74 -14.87 -3.09
C GLU A 44 11.35 -15.31 -3.57
N ILE A 45 11.21 -15.70 -4.83
CA ILE A 45 9.98 -16.30 -5.36
C ILE A 45 9.69 -17.64 -4.68
N GLU A 46 10.67 -18.52 -4.51
CA GLU A 46 10.42 -19.83 -3.88
C GLU A 46 10.13 -19.70 -2.37
N GLU A 47 10.88 -18.87 -1.63
CA GLU A 47 10.60 -18.58 -0.21
C GLU A 47 9.19 -18.02 -0.01
N HIS A 48 8.77 -17.09 -0.88
CA HIS A 48 7.41 -16.56 -0.89
C HIS A 48 6.38 -17.66 -1.17
N ARG A 49 6.64 -18.52 -2.16
CA ARG A 49 5.77 -19.62 -2.54
C ARG A 49 5.61 -20.65 -1.41
N GLU A 50 6.70 -20.97 -0.70
CA GLU A 50 6.68 -21.82 0.47
C GLU A 50 5.88 -21.19 1.62
N GLY A 51 6.09 -19.90 1.91
CA GLY A 51 5.32 -19.16 2.90
C GLY A 51 3.82 -19.14 2.59
N SER A 52 3.46 -18.86 1.33
CA SER A 52 2.07 -18.89 0.89
C SER A 52 1.45 -20.30 0.93
N ARG A 53 2.22 -21.35 0.63
CA ARG A 53 1.74 -22.75 0.74
C ARG A 53 1.52 -23.14 2.20
N SER A 54 2.47 -22.78 3.07
CA SER A 54 2.37 -23.00 4.51
C SER A 54 1.10 -22.34 5.05
N PHE A 55 0.84 -21.09 4.67
CA PHE A 55 -0.41 -20.39 5.01
C PHE A 55 -1.66 -21.17 4.57
N CYS A 56 -1.72 -21.63 3.32
CA CYS A 56 -2.86 -22.43 2.84
C CYS A 56 -2.99 -23.80 3.55
N SER A 57 -1.93 -24.30 4.18
CA SER A 57 -1.93 -25.56 4.94
C SER A 57 -2.30 -25.40 6.42
N LEU A 58 -2.37 -24.16 6.93
CA LEU A 58 -2.96 -23.88 8.24
C LEU A 58 -4.45 -24.21 8.14
N LEU A 59 -4.81 -25.43 8.54
CA LEU A 59 -6.17 -25.94 8.58
C LEU A 59 -7.11 -24.92 9.24
N SER A 60 -8.33 -24.83 8.69
CA SER A 60 -9.43 -23.99 9.18
C SER A 60 -9.51 -24.02 10.70
N PRO A 61 -9.77 -22.87 11.36
CA PRO A 61 -9.81 -22.82 12.82
C PRO A 61 -10.76 -23.90 13.37
N SER A 62 -10.30 -24.61 14.39
CA SER A 62 -11.18 -25.45 15.22
C SER A 62 -12.37 -24.59 15.68
N PRO A 63 -13.62 -25.09 15.67
CA PRO A 63 -14.80 -24.34 16.10
C PRO A 63 -14.75 -23.84 17.56
N VAL A 64 -13.72 -24.24 18.31
CA VAL A 64 -13.61 -24.10 19.76
C VAL A 64 -12.94 -22.77 20.14
N ALA A 65 -13.58 -21.67 19.76
CA ALA A 65 -13.52 -20.37 20.45
C ALA A 65 -14.69 -19.44 20.05
N ALA A 66 -15.67 -19.96 19.30
CA ALA A 66 -16.82 -19.20 18.80
C ALA A 66 -18.00 -19.18 19.79
N ASP A 67 -17.74 -19.08 21.09
CA ASP A 67 -18.81 -19.04 22.09
C ASP A 67 -18.55 -17.93 23.11
N SER A 68 -19.06 -16.73 22.80
CA SER A 68 -19.57 -15.71 23.77
C SER A 68 -19.60 -14.26 23.25
N GLN A 69 -19.09 -13.91 22.07
CA GLN A 69 -19.05 -12.50 21.62
C GLN A 69 -19.53 -12.30 20.17
N TYR A 70 -20.81 -12.58 19.91
CA TYR A 70 -21.45 -12.49 18.60
C TYR A 70 -21.76 -11.06 18.12
N GLY A 71 -21.07 -10.04 18.63
CA GLY A 71 -21.31 -8.65 18.20
C GLY A 71 -20.35 -7.60 18.77
N LEU A 72 -19.26 -8.00 19.44
CA LEU A 72 -18.30 -7.03 19.98
C LEU A 72 -17.26 -6.65 18.92
N PRO A 73 -17.00 -5.35 18.73
CA PRO A 73 -16.00 -4.86 17.78
C PRO A 73 -14.60 -5.34 18.13
N ARG A 74 -13.84 -5.68 17.10
CA ARG A 74 -12.58 -6.41 17.21
C ARG A 74 -11.37 -5.55 16.94
N LYS A 75 -10.21 -6.11 17.28
CA LYS A 75 -8.91 -5.52 16.95
C LYS A 75 -8.78 -5.39 15.42
N SER A 76 -8.36 -4.22 14.96
CA SER A 76 -8.04 -4.01 13.55
C SER A 76 -6.72 -3.29 13.37
N LEU A 77 -6.19 -3.42 12.16
CA LEU A 77 -4.98 -2.76 11.70
C LEU A 77 -5.34 -1.71 10.65
N GLN A 78 -4.94 -0.47 10.90
CA GLN A 78 -5.04 0.61 9.93
C GLN A 78 -3.66 0.83 9.28
N ILE A 79 -3.61 0.78 7.94
CA ILE A 79 -2.40 1.11 7.18
C ILE A 79 -2.54 2.50 6.56
N PHE A 80 -1.58 3.37 6.83
CA PHE A 80 -1.55 4.74 6.32
C PHE A 80 -0.75 4.82 5.02
N SER A 81 0.48 4.31 5.04
CA SER A 81 1.40 4.37 3.90
C SER A 81 2.25 3.11 3.78
N ILE A 82 2.76 2.86 2.58
CA ILE A 82 3.81 1.88 2.30
C ILE A 82 4.88 2.59 1.48
N LYS A 83 6.09 2.64 2.02
CA LYS A 83 7.23 3.34 1.45
C LYS A 83 8.34 2.35 1.07
N VAL A 84 8.92 2.53 -0.10
CA VAL A 84 10.08 1.75 -0.55
C VAL A 84 11.35 2.51 -0.20
N THR A 85 12.21 1.94 0.64
CA THR A 85 13.48 2.55 1.08
C THR A 85 14.64 1.59 0.90
N ASP A 86 15.86 2.05 1.24
CA ASP A 86 17.09 1.25 1.30
C ASP A 86 17.29 0.34 0.08
N LEU A 87 17.26 0.92 -1.13
CA LEU A 87 17.51 0.17 -2.36
C LEU A 87 18.89 -0.48 -2.32
N LYS A 88 18.94 -1.77 -2.65
CA LYS A 88 20.16 -2.60 -2.65
C LYS A 88 20.37 -3.22 -4.04
N TYR A 89 21.55 -3.78 -4.26
CA TYR A 89 21.87 -4.59 -5.44
C TYR A 89 21.61 -3.85 -6.77
N GLY A 90 22.10 -2.62 -6.87
CA GLY A 90 22.13 -1.84 -8.11
C GLY A 90 20.77 -1.33 -8.61
N LEU A 91 19.73 -1.30 -7.76
CA LEU A 91 18.49 -0.61 -8.06
C LEU A 91 18.69 0.91 -7.93
N ILE A 92 18.26 1.66 -8.95
CA ILE A 92 18.45 3.11 -9.04
C ILE A 92 17.10 3.77 -9.32
N TRP A 93 16.81 4.87 -8.63
CA TRP A 93 15.63 5.70 -8.90
C TRP A 93 15.72 6.37 -10.28
N PRO A 94 14.58 6.60 -10.96
CA PRO A 94 13.22 6.21 -10.60
C PRO A 94 12.93 4.73 -10.90
N LEU A 95 12.03 4.13 -10.11
CA LEU A 95 11.59 2.74 -10.30
C LEU A 95 10.18 2.70 -10.90
N GLN A 96 10.00 1.98 -12.00
CA GLN A 96 8.68 1.66 -12.53
C GLN A 96 8.17 0.37 -11.88
N VAL A 97 7.41 0.48 -10.81
CA VAL A 97 6.99 -0.65 -9.97
C VAL A 97 5.60 -1.16 -10.37
N TYR A 98 5.45 -2.47 -10.44
CA TYR A 98 4.16 -3.13 -10.62
C TYR A 98 4.03 -4.41 -9.79
N GLY A 99 2.81 -4.92 -9.67
CA GLY A 99 2.48 -6.10 -8.87
C GLY A 99 1.43 -5.79 -7.82
N SER A 100 1.55 -6.39 -6.63
CA SER A 100 0.57 -6.22 -5.56
C SER A 100 1.16 -6.28 -4.16
N VAL A 101 0.52 -5.56 -3.25
CA VAL A 101 0.63 -5.74 -1.80
C VAL A 101 -0.77 -6.00 -1.26
N ALA A 102 -0.93 -7.08 -0.50
CA ALA A 102 -2.21 -7.45 0.06
C ALA A 102 -2.08 -7.97 1.48
N PHE A 103 -3.18 -7.84 2.24
CA PHE A 103 -3.35 -8.50 3.51
C PHE A 103 -4.19 -9.76 3.34
N ARG A 104 -3.78 -10.83 4.04
CA ARG A 104 -4.49 -12.10 4.14
C ARG A 104 -4.74 -12.45 5.59
N ASN A 105 -5.89 -13.03 5.89
CA ASN A 105 -6.25 -13.54 7.21
C ASN A 105 -6.46 -15.05 7.08
N SER A 106 -5.92 -15.84 8.01
CA SER A 106 -6.10 -17.31 8.03
C SER A 106 -7.57 -17.72 8.03
N VAL A 107 -8.45 -16.90 8.61
CA VAL A 107 -9.89 -17.15 8.70
C VAL A 107 -10.66 -16.70 7.46
N GLU A 108 -10.13 -15.75 6.68
CA GLU A 108 -10.81 -15.20 5.51
C GLU A 108 -9.96 -15.34 4.24
N PRO A 109 -10.28 -16.28 3.35
CA PRO A 109 -9.44 -16.60 2.19
C PRO A 109 -9.42 -15.51 1.11
N LYS A 110 -10.33 -14.54 1.16
CA LYS A 110 -10.39 -13.43 0.21
C LYS A 110 -9.20 -12.50 0.41
N VAL A 111 -8.45 -12.21 -0.65
CA VAL A 111 -7.28 -11.32 -0.61
C VAL A 111 -7.73 -9.86 -0.52
N ASN A 112 -7.21 -9.12 0.46
CA ASN A 112 -7.52 -7.70 0.65
C ASN A 112 -6.35 -6.85 0.14
N TYR A 113 -6.41 -6.41 -1.11
CA TYR A 113 -5.33 -5.64 -1.74
C TYR A 113 -5.23 -4.24 -1.15
N LEU A 114 -4.00 -3.83 -0.80
CA LEU A 114 -3.66 -2.46 -0.45
C LEU A 114 -3.12 -1.69 -1.64
N PHE A 115 -2.32 -2.37 -2.46
CA PHE A 115 -1.74 -1.85 -3.69
C PHE A 115 -1.86 -2.92 -4.76
N ARG A 116 -2.24 -2.53 -5.98
CA ARG A 116 -2.26 -3.43 -7.13
C ARG A 116 -2.18 -2.63 -8.42
N CYS A 117 -1.19 -2.90 -9.25
CA CYS A 117 -1.16 -2.41 -10.62
C CYS A 117 -0.50 -3.41 -11.57
N THR A 118 -0.88 -3.31 -12.85
CA THR A 118 -0.31 -4.14 -13.92
C THR A 118 1.00 -3.54 -14.41
N ARG A 119 1.76 -4.33 -15.17
CA ARG A 119 2.99 -3.87 -15.84
C ARG A 119 2.76 -2.68 -16.77
N ASP A 120 1.62 -2.64 -17.45
CA ASP A 120 1.27 -1.56 -18.39
C ASP A 120 0.92 -0.27 -17.66
N ASN A 121 0.29 -0.39 -16.48
CA ASN A 121 -0.07 0.72 -15.61
C ASN A 121 0.83 0.80 -14.37
N CYS A 122 2.13 0.56 -14.54
CA CYS A 122 3.10 0.59 -13.46
C CYS A 122 3.17 1.99 -12.80
N GLN A 123 3.41 2.03 -11.50
CA GLN A 123 3.64 3.28 -10.79
C GLN A 123 5.12 3.67 -10.87
N THR A 124 5.42 4.93 -11.18
CA THR A 124 6.79 5.45 -11.07
C THR A 124 7.03 5.95 -9.65
N LEU A 125 8.00 5.36 -8.96
CA LEU A 125 8.49 5.80 -7.66
C LEU A 125 9.80 6.57 -7.84
N THR A 126 9.98 7.62 -7.06
CA THR A 126 11.20 8.44 -7.10
C THR A 126 11.80 8.56 -5.70
N GLN A 127 13.03 9.05 -5.59
CA GLN A 127 13.62 9.30 -4.28
C GLN A 127 12.83 10.34 -3.45
N LYS A 128 12.18 11.30 -4.11
CA LYS A 128 11.35 12.33 -3.46
C LYS A 128 9.95 11.84 -3.12
N ASP A 129 9.42 10.90 -3.91
CA ASP A 129 8.12 10.25 -3.71
C ASP A 129 8.27 8.72 -3.83
N PRO A 130 8.74 8.05 -2.75
CA PRO A 130 8.95 6.61 -2.73
C PRO A 130 7.74 5.81 -2.22
N PHE A 131 6.53 6.39 -2.25
CA PHE A 131 5.33 5.78 -1.68
C PHE A 131 4.49 5.03 -2.71
N LEU A 132 4.02 3.83 -2.35
CA LEU A 132 3.02 3.12 -3.15
C LEU A 132 1.66 3.83 -3.02
N ARG A 133 1.00 4.08 -4.16
CA ARG A 133 -0.36 4.64 -4.21
C ARG A 133 -1.36 3.58 -3.81
N LEU A 134 -1.70 3.55 -2.52
CA LEU A 134 -2.62 2.57 -1.98
C LEU A 134 -4.04 2.82 -2.52
N THR A 135 -4.70 1.75 -2.95
CA THR A 135 -6.09 1.74 -3.42
C THR A 135 -7.03 0.99 -2.48
N GLY A 136 -6.46 0.41 -1.42
CA GLY A 136 -7.20 -0.34 -0.44
C GLY A 136 -6.85 0.04 1.00
N PRO A 137 -7.36 -0.69 1.99
CA PRO A 137 -8.06 -1.95 1.80
C PRO A 137 -9.50 -1.76 1.30
N SER A 138 -10.11 -2.82 0.78
CA SER A 138 -11.55 -2.84 0.42
C SER A 138 -12.47 -3.15 1.60
N ARG A 139 -11.88 -3.53 2.74
CA ARG A 139 -12.52 -3.84 4.02
C ARG A 139 -11.49 -3.69 5.14
N ALA A 140 -11.90 -3.47 6.38
CA ALA A 140 -11.00 -3.35 7.51
C ALA A 140 -10.14 -4.61 7.67
N ILE A 141 -8.88 -4.44 8.10
CA ILE A 141 -7.95 -5.55 8.34
C ILE A 141 -8.16 -6.01 9.78
N TRP A 142 -8.97 -7.05 9.95
CA TRP A 142 -9.28 -7.61 11.25
C TRP A 142 -8.18 -8.56 11.74
N LEU A 143 -7.69 -8.33 12.96
CA LEU A 143 -6.68 -9.16 13.62
C LEU A 143 -7.36 -10.33 14.35
N LEU A 144 -8.00 -11.23 13.60
CA LEU A 144 -8.74 -12.38 14.18
C LEU A 144 -7.82 -13.50 14.64
N ASP A 145 -6.84 -13.82 13.82
CA ASP A 145 -5.85 -14.88 14.03
C ASP A 145 -4.55 -14.42 13.34
N MET A 146 -3.78 -15.31 12.72
CA MET A 146 -2.60 -14.94 11.97
C MET A 146 -2.96 -14.11 10.73
N VAL A 147 -2.43 -12.89 10.70
CA VAL A 147 -2.54 -11.98 9.57
C VAL A 147 -1.21 -11.95 8.86
N PHE A 148 -1.24 -11.98 7.53
CA PHE A 148 -0.05 -11.99 6.69
C PHE A 148 -0.09 -10.85 5.68
N ILE A 149 1.08 -10.29 5.40
CA ILE A 149 1.31 -9.34 4.34
C ILE A 149 1.94 -10.09 3.17
N ASP A 150 1.19 -10.19 2.08
CA ASP A 150 1.59 -10.79 0.82
C ASP A 150 2.04 -9.69 -0.14
N VAL A 151 3.35 -9.64 -0.37
CA VAL A 151 4.02 -8.66 -1.21
C VAL A 151 4.58 -9.37 -2.43
N GLN A 152 4.24 -8.90 -3.62
CA GLN A 152 4.77 -9.35 -4.88
C GLN A 152 4.97 -8.13 -5.79
N LEU A 153 6.16 -7.54 -5.74
CA LEU A 153 6.51 -6.34 -6.48
C LEU A 153 7.68 -6.59 -7.42
N LYS A 154 7.58 -6.03 -8.62
CA LYS A 154 8.61 -6.06 -9.67
C LYS A 154 8.92 -4.66 -10.17
N VAL A 155 10.12 -4.50 -10.71
CA VAL A 155 10.55 -3.32 -11.46
C VAL A 155 10.48 -3.64 -12.95
N LYS A 156 9.75 -2.81 -13.69
CA LYS A 156 9.60 -2.90 -15.13
C LYS A 156 10.90 -2.53 -15.84
N CYS A 157 11.32 -3.39 -16.75
CA CYS A 157 12.44 -3.17 -17.66
C CYS A 157 11.95 -3.00 -19.11
N LYS A 158 12.88 -2.88 -20.07
CA LYS A 158 12.54 -2.72 -21.48
C LYS A 158 11.71 -3.89 -22.00
N LYS A 159 12.08 -5.11 -21.62
CA LYS A 159 11.36 -6.34 -21.94
C LYS A 159 10.85 -7.00 -20.66
N GLU A 160 9.70 -7.67 -20.74
CA GLU A 160 9.11 -8.36 -19.59
C GLU A 160 10.02 -9.48 -19.06
N SER A 161 10.74 -10.18 -19.95
CA SER A 161 11.73 -11.20 -19.55
C SER A 161 12.93 -10.65 -18.77
N GLU A 162 13.12 -9.34 -18.78
CA GLU A 162 14.19 -8.64 -18.08
C GLU A 162 13.69 -7.98 -16.79
N ASP A 163 12.38 -7.99 -16.53
CA ASP A 163 11.81 -7.37 -15.34
C ASP A 163 12.42 -8.01 -14.09
N GLU A 164 12.83 -7.15 -13.16
CA GLU A 164 13.51 -7.60 -11.96
C GLU A 164 12.53 -7.68 -10.79
N VAL A 165 12.68 -8.68 -9.92
CA VAL A 165 11.95 -8.71 -8.65
C VAL A 165 12.41 -7.53 -7.80
N LEU A 166 11.47 -6.71 -7.32
CA LEU A 166 11.75 -5.69 -6.31
C LEU A 166 11.70 -6.34 -4.94
N THR A 167 10.57 -7.00 -4.63
CA THR A 167 10.44 -7.84 -3.45
C THR A 167 9.25 -8.79 -3.54
N TYR A 168 9.48 -10.04 -3.16
CA TYR A 168 8.47 -11.07 -2.96
C TYR A 168 8.55 -11.48 -1.48
N LYS A 169 7.58 -11.07 -0.66
CA LYS A 169 7.62 -11.33 0.78
C LYS A 169 6.26 -11.79 1.27
N PHE A 170 6.27 -12.89 2.02
CA PHE A 170 5.12 -13.35 2.78
C PHE A 170 5.49 -13.20 4.25
N SER A 171 5.10 -12.07 4.85
CA SER A 171 5.45 -11.75 6.24
C SER A 171 4.26 -11.93 7.14
N ASP A 172 4.44 -12.68 8.21
CA ASP A 172 3.49 -12.74 9.31
C ASP A 172 3.45 -11.38 10.04
N PHE A 173 2.24 -11.03 10.45
CA PHE A 173 1.96 -9.91 11.32
C PHE A 173 1.49 -10.49 12.65
N HIS A 174 2.44 -10.92 13.49
CA HIS A 174 2.13 -11.50 14.79
C HIS A 174 1.35 -10.51 15.67
N GLN A 175 0.25 -11.00 16.25
CA GLN A 175 -0.62 -10.24 17.17
C GLN A 175 0.06 -9.78 18.47
N LEU A 176 1.31 -10.19 18.71
CA LEU A 176 2.13 -9.82 19.87
C LEU A 176 2.78 -8.44 19.74
N PHE A 177 2.34 -7.62 18.78
CA PHE A 177 2.73 -6.22 18.76
C PHE A 177 2.42 -5.59 20.12
N PRO A 178 3.40 -4.96 20.78
CA PRO A 178 3.16 -4.32 22.06
C PRO A 178 2.06 -3.29 21.85
N PHE A 179 1.00 -3.42 22.64
CA PHE A 179 -0.04 -2.40 22.71
C PHE A 179 0.64 -1.07 22.99
N ASP A 180 0.55 -0.14 22.04
CA ASP A 180 0.97 1.23 22.26
C ASP A 180 -0.23 1.99 22.85
N PRO A 181 -0.25 2.24 24.18
CA PRO A 181 -1.33 3.01 24.81
C PRO A 181 -1.41 4.44 24.27
N SER A 182 -0.34 4.94 23.63
CA SER A 182 -0.29 6.29 23.11
C SER A 182 -0.92 6.44 21.71
N LYS A 183 -1.30 5.31 21.06
CA LYS A 183 -1.98 5.24 19.75
C LYS A 183 -1.32 6.12 18.68
N HIS A 184 0.01 6.18 18.63
CA HIS A 184 0.70 6.88 17.53
C HIS A 184 0.81 5.96 16.31
N VAL A 185 1.03 6.58 15.15
CA VAL A 185 1.48 5.83 13.98
C VAL A 185 2.81 5.17 14.27
N ILE A 186 2.84 3.85 14.15
CA ILE A 186 4.02 3.01 14.28
C ILE A 186 4.61 2.81 12.89
N ARG A 187 5.91 3.10 12.76
CA ARG A 187 6.68 2.75 11.57
C ARG A 187 7.26 1.35 11.73
N ARG A 188 6.85 0.43 10.86
CA ARG A 188 7.35 -0.95 10.80
C ARG A 188 8.19 -1.15 9.54
N PRO A 189 9.53 -1.24 9.64
CA PRO A 189 10.36 -1.64 8.51
C PRO A 189 10.23 -3.15 8.28
N ILE A 190 10.05 -3.57 7.04
CA ILE A 190 10.08 -4.96 6.58
C ILE A 190 11.31 -5.09 5.67
N PRO A 191 12.43 -5.60 6.20
CA PRO A 191 13.62 -5.80 5.39
C PRO A 191 13.37 -6.86 4.31
N CYS A 192 13.58 -6.47 3.06
CA CYS A 192 13.56 -7.36 1.91
C CYS A 192 14.98 -7.50 1.35
N LYS A 193 15.18 -8.42 0.41
CA LYS A 193 16.52 -8.64 -0.18
C LYS A 193 16.98 -7.37 -0.89
N ARG A 194 16.15 -6.76 -1.75
CA ARG A 194 16.57 -5.63 -2.61
C ARG A 194 16.09 -4.25 -2.18
N CYS A 195 15.24 -4.16 -1.17
CA CYS A 195 14.78 -2.90 -0.58
C CYS A 195 14.34 -3.14 0.88
N THR A 196 13.90 -2.09 1.55
CA THR A 196 13.10 -2.17 2.77
C THR A 196 11.71 -1.61 2.46
N LEU A 197 10.65 -2.28 2.90
CA LEU A 197 9.30 -1.70 2.90
C LEU A 197 9.02 -1.11 4.29
N GLU A 198 8.86 0.20 4.39
CA GLU A 198 8.43 0.85 5.63
C GLU A 198 6.92 1.05 5.60
N LEU A 199 6.22 0.41 6.54
CA LEU A 199 4.78 0.56 6.71
C LEU A 199 4.51 1.50 7.88
N ASP A 200 3.74 2.55 7.62
CA ASP A 200 3.17 3.37 8.69
C ASP A 200 1.77 2.85 9.00
N LEU A 201 1.56 2.40 10.25
CA LEU A 201 0.35 1.70 10.67
C LEU A 201 -0.08 2.05 12.10
N ALA A 202 -1.33 1.74 12.45
CA ALA A 202 -1.82 1.78 13.83
C ALA A 202 -2.71 0.58 14.11
N MET A 203 -2.69 0.11 15.35
CA MET A 203 -3.57 -0.95 15.83
C MET A 203 -4.66 -0.35 16.71
N LEU A 204 -5.91 -0.69 16.40
CA LEU A 204 -7.07 -0.28 17.20
C LEU A 204 -7.54 -1.49 18.01
N PRO A 205 -7.56 -1.44 19.36
CA PRO A 205 -7.95 -2.57 20.21
C PRO A 205 -9.39 -3.05 20.02
N SER A 206 -10.28 -2.12 19.67
CA SER A 206 -11.67 -2.40 19.32
C SER A 206 -12.10 -1.34 18.33
N SER A 207 -12.65 -1.76 17.20
CA SER A 207 -12.97 -0.85 16.11
C SER A 207 -14.14 -1.32 15.26
N VAL A 208 -14.74 -0.38 14.56
CA VAL A 208 -15.69 -0.60 13.47
C VAL A 208 -15.06 -0.21 12.14
N GLU A 209 -15.56 -0.79 11.07
CA GLU A 209 -15.24 -0.37 9.71
C GLU A 209 -16.11 0.83 9.33
N ALA A 210 -15.47 1.88 8.83
CA ALA A 210 -16.10 3.05 8.26
C ALA A 210 -15.75 3.11 6.77
N THR A 211 -16.76 3.07 5.91
CA THR A 211 -16.60 3.28 4.47
C THR A 211 -17.07 4.67 4.09
N VAL A 212 -16.14 5.51 3.65
CA VAL A 212 -16.37 6.91 3.28
C VAL A 212 -16.76 7.03 1.80
N GLY A 213 -17.78 7.83 1.54
CA GLY A 213 -18.19 8.29 0.21
C GLY A 213 -18.33 9.80 0.21
N VAL A 214 -18.09 10.43 -0.94
CA VAL A 214 -18.22 11.88 -1.13
C VAL A 214 -18.99 12.14 -2.42
N ARG A 215 -19.92 13.10 -2.39
CA ARG A 215 -20.70 13.54 -3.55
C ARG A 215 -20.75 15.06 -3.60
N VAL A 216 -20.50 15.64 -4.76
CA VAL A 216 -20.78 17.06 -5.01
C VAL A 216 -22.28 17.22 -5.19
N VAL A 217 -22.92 18.05 -4.36
CA VAL A 217 -24.38 18.25 -4.34
C VAL A 217 -24.79 19.65 -4.80
N ASP A 218 -23.89 20.62 -4.73
CA ASP A 218 -24.10 21.99 -5.19
C ASP A 218 -22.76 22.64 -5.58
N GLY A 219 -22.79 23.57 -6.53
CA GLY A 219 -21.59 24.21 -7.07
C GLY A 219 -20.69 23.27 -7.88
N SER A 220 -19.42 23.66 -8.06
CA SER A 220 -18.46 22.92 -8.87
C SER A 220 -17.04 23.11 -8.38
N TRP A 221 -16.21 22.05 -8.47
CA TRP A 221 -14.80 22.15 -8.16
C TRP A 221 -14.09 23.06 -9.17
N PRO A 222 -13.28 24.04 -8.73
CA PRO A 222 -12.62 24.98 -9.63
C PRO A 222 -11.52 24.30 -10.45
N ASP A 223 -11.44 24.68 -11.73
CA ASP A 223 -10.43 24.16 -12.64
C ASP A 223 -9.01 24.41 -12.12
N GLN A 224 -8.15 23.40 -12.29
CA GLN A 224 -6.71 23.46 -11.93
C GLN A 224 -6.47 23.80 -10.45
N CYS A 225 -7.41 23.46 -9.58
CA CYS A 225 -7.24 23.58 -8.14
C CYS A 225 -6.94 22.20 -7.56
N ALA A 226 -5.71 21.99 -7.11
CA ALA A 226 -5.30 20.74 -6.49
C ALA A 226 -6.16 20.48 -5.25
N GLY A 227 -6.54 19.23 -5.03
CA GLY A 227 -7.32 18.86 -3.86
C GLY A 227 -6.87 17.57 -3.20
N LEU A 228 -7.21 17.48 -1.92
CA LEU A 228 -6.94 16.35 -1.06
C LEU A 228 -8.20 16.03 -0.26
N VAL A 229 -8.67 14.79 -0.36
CA VAL A 229 -9.68 14.23 0.51
C VAL A 229 -8.98 13.22 1.40
N ALA A 230 -9.02 13.46 2.71
CA ALA A 230 -8.36 12.60 3.67
C ALA A 230 -9.24 12.39 4.89
N CYS A 231 -8.88 11.39 5.69
CA CYS A 231 -9.56 11.16 6.95
C CYS A 231 -8.59 10.67 8.03
N ASN A 232 -8.97 10.96 9.26
CA ASN A 232 -8.18 10.67 10.45
C ASN A 232 -9.12 10.13 11.53
N THR A 233 -8.68 9.09 12.23
CA THR A 233 -9.34 8.64 13.46
C THR A 233 -8.76 9.46 14.60
N GLU A 234 -9.60 10.20 15.36
CA GLU A 234 -9.17 11.19 16.36
C GLU A 234 -8.14 10.65 17.36
N SER A 235 -8.34 9.41 17.77
CA SER A 235 -7.50 8.69 18.72
C SER A 235 -6.10 8.35 18.20
N VAL A 236 -5.88 8.37 16.87
CA VAL A 236 -4.63 7.97 16.23
C VAL A 236 -3.82 9.18 15.81
N LYS A 237 -2.80 9.52 16.61
CA LYS A 237 -1.98 10.71 16.37
C LYS A 237 -1.02 10.51 15.19
N GLY A 238 -1.01 11.49 14.29
CA GLY A 238 -0.16 11.49 13.10
C GLY A 238 -0.61 10.54 11.98
N GLY A 239 -1.76 9.88 12.15
CA GLY A 239 -2.31 8.94 11.16
C GLY A 239 -3.34 9.63 10.28
N GLN A 240 -3.00 9.77 8.99
CA GLN A 240 -3.92 10.26 7.97
C GLN A 240 -4.07 9.22 6.86
N VAL A 241 -5.32 8.88 6.54
CA VAL A 241 -5.65 8.03 5.40
C VAL A 241 -6.06 8.95 4.25
N VAL A 242 -5.22 9.02 3.23
CA VAL A 242 -5.54 9.75 2.00
C VAL A 242 -6.56 8.95 1.20
N LEU A 243 -7.78 9.47 1.06
CA LEU A 243 -8.86 8.84 0.30
C LEU A 243 -8.77 9.16 -1.19
N LEU A 244 -8.37 10.39 -1.51
CA LEU A 244 -8.15 10.86 -2.86
C LEU A 244 -7.16 12.04 -2.83
N ASP A 245 -6.16 11.98 -3.69
CA ASP A 245 -5.21 13.07 -3.92
C ASP A 245 -5.17 13.35 -5.43
N PHE A 246 -5.55 14.57 -5.83
CA PHE A 246 -5.68 14.98 -7.23
C PHE A 246 -4.97 16.31 -7.48
N GLN A 247 -3.65 16.22 -7.51
CA GLN A 247 -2.74 17.35 -7.76
C GLN A 247 -2.84 17.94 -9.19
N ASP A 248 -3.48 17.24 -10.13
CA ASP A 248 -3.80 17.77 -11.46
C ASP A 248 -4.97 18.78 -11.43
N GLY A 249 -5.61 18.94 -10.28
CA GLY A 249 -6.72 19.83 -10.04
C GLY A 249 -8.00 19.42 -10.75
N LYS A 250 -8.10 18.16 -11.19
CA LYS A 250 -9.30 17.61 -11.83
C LYS A 250 -9.98 16.64 -10.89
N LEU A 251 -11.05 17.10 -10.24
CA LEU A 251 -11.85 16.25 -9.36
C LEU A 251 -12.49 15.10 -10.18
N PRO A 252 -12.18 13.82 -9.90
CA PRO A 252 -12.78 12.70 -10.61
C PRO A 252 -14.21 12.50 -10.10
N THR A 253 -15.20 12.93 -10.90
CA THR A 253 -16.61 12.89 -10.53
C THR A 253 -17.45 12.23 -11.62
N LYS A 254 -18.40 11.40 -11.21
CA LYS A 254 -19.41 10.78 -12.09
C LYS A 254 -20.51 11.77 -12.46
N SER A 255 -21.36 11.41 -13.41
CA SER A 255 -22.49 12.26 -13.85
C SER A 255 -23.52 12.56 -12.75
N ASP A 256 -23.57 11.75 -11.70
CA ASP A 256 -24.45 11.91 -10.53
C ASP A 256 -23.76 12.66 -9.36
N GLY A 257 -22.60 13.27 -9.60
CA GLY A 257 -21.84 14.02 -8.60
C GLY A 257 -21.00 13.16 -7.66
N VAL A 258 -21.02 11.82 -7.77
CA VAL A 258 -20.23 10.94 -6.90
C VAL A 258 -18.75 11.08 -7.22
N VAL A 259 -17.95 11.38 -6.21
CA VAL A 259 -16.50 11.48 -6.32
C VAL A 259 -15.87 10.09 -6.30
N GLU A 260 -14.97 9.83 -7.24
CA GLU A 260 -14.29 8.55 -7.37
C GLU A 260 -13.07 8.48 -6.46
N LEU A 261 -13.32 8.24 -5.17
CA LEU A 261 -12.26 8.01 -4.19
C LEU A 261 -11.44 6.76 -4.54
N VAL A 262 -10.13 6.86 -4.34
CA VAL A 262 -9.14 5.80 -4.58
C VAL A 262 -9.06 4.85 -3.39
N ARG A 263 -9.30 5.35 -2.18
CA ARG A 263 -9.48 4.57 -0.94
C ARG A 263 -10.75 5.02 -0.23
N ARG A 264 -11.36 4.13 0.54
CA ARG A 264 -12.67 4.39 1.19
C ARG A 264 -12.78 3.86 2.60
N VAL A 265 -12.00 2.83 2.95
CA VAL A 265 -12.18 2.08 4.20
C VAL A 265 -11.19 2.51 5.27
N VAL A 266 -11.72 2.77 6.46
CA VAL A 266 -11.00 3.26 7.64
C VAL A 266 -11.52 2.51 8.87
N SER A 267 -10.63 2.21 9.82
CA SER A 267 -10.98 1.69 11.13
C SER A 267 -11.14 2.82 12.13
N VAL A 268 -12.24 2.82 12.87
CA VAL A 268 -12.56 3.84 13.88
C VAL A 268 -12.73 3.16 15.24
N ASP A 269 -12.18 3.73 16.30
CA ASP A 269 -12.25 3.15 17.65
C ASP A 269 -13.71 2.98 18.11
N TYR A 270 -13.98 1.89 18.83
CA TYR A 270 -15.24 1.67 19.52
C TYR A 270 -15.03 1.74 21.05
N PRO A 271 -16.01 2.24 21.84
CA PRO A 271 -17.30 2.80 21.43
C PRO A 271 -17.32 4.32 21.26
N GLU A 272 -16.20 5.00 21.43
CA GLU A 272 -16.16 6.47 21.53
C GLU A 272 -15.28 7.11 20.45
N GLY A 273 -14.88 6.34 19.42
CA GLY A 273 -14.06 6.87 18.35
C GLY A 273 -14.80 7.88 17.49
N LYS A 274 -14.03 8.78 16.90
CA LYS A 274 -14.50 9.79 15.95
C LYS A 274 -13.72 9.69 14.67
N LEU A 275 -14.44 9.78 13.56
CA LEU A 275 -13.86 9.89 12.22
C LEU A 275 -13.95 11.34 11.77
N ILE A 276 -12.80 11.91 11.45
CA ILE A 276 -12.70 13.26 10.91
C ILE A 276 -12.38 13.11 9.43
N VAL A 277 -13.19 13.72 8.57
CA VAL A 277 -12.95 13.77 7.11
C VAL A 277 -12.66 15.22 6.74
N SER A 278 -11.51 15.45 6.11
CA SER A 278 -11.12 16.76 5.59
C SER A 278 -11.14 16.77 4.07
N VAL A 279 -11.59 17.90 3.52
CA VAL A 279 -11.48 18.23 2.10
C VAL A 279 -10.71 19.53 1.99
N GLU A 280 -9.61 19.48 1.26
CA GLU A 280 -8.69 20.59 1.06
C GLU A 280 -8.59 20.92 -0.42
N ALA A 281 -8.54 22.21 -0.71
CA ALA A 281 -8.36 22.77 -2.04
C ALA A 281 -7.26 23.83 -1.99
N SER A 282 -6.32 23.79 -2.92
CA SER A 282 -5.24 24.77 -2.99
C SER A 282 -4.88 25.14 -4.42
N ARG A 283 -4.58 26.42 -4.64
CA ARG A 283 -4.12 27.00 -5.91
C ARG A 283 -3.52 28.38 -5.67
N ASP A 284 -2.26 28.63 -6.04
CA ASP A 284 -1.64 29.96 -6.12
C ASP A 284 -2.17 31.05 -5.15
N GLY A 285 -1.88 30.89 -3.85
CA GLY A 285 -2.30 31.85 -2.81
C GLY A 285 -3.76 31.73 -2.35
N PHE A 286 -4.54 30.86 -2.98
CA PHE A 286 -5.85 30.42 -2.53
C PHE A 286 -5.76 29.06 -1.81
N SER A 287 -6.40 28.97 -0.65
CA SER A 287 -6.61 27.73 0.08
C SER A 287 -8.01 27.72 0.67
N ALA A 288 -8.72 26.62 0.51
CA ALA A 288 -9.96 26.36 1.21
C ALA A 288 -9.89 24.97 1.85
N GLN A 289 -10.42 24.85 3.05
CA GLN A 289 -10.50 23.59 3.78
C GLN A 289 -11.86 23.52 4.45
N CYS A 290 -12.41 22.32 4.49
CA CYS A 290 -13.56 21.99 5.29
C CYS A 290 -13.35 20.63 5.94
N THR A 291 -13.87 20.49 7.15
CA THR A 291 -13.74 19.30 7.97
C THR A 291 -15.11 18.96 8.54
N VAL A 292 -15.49 17.68 8.45
CA VAL A 292 -16.68 17.13 9.08
C VAL A 292 -16.28 16.01 10.02
N GLU A 293 -16.99 15.89 11.14
CA GLU A 293 -16.71 14.92 12.19
C GLU A 293 -17.91 13.99 12.36
N PHE A 294 -17.63 12.70 12.47
CA PHE A 294 -18.64 11.68 12.72
C PHE A 294 -18.30 10.89 13.97
N GLU A 295 -19.24 10.86 14.92
CA GLU A 295 -19.20 9.89 16.01
C GLU A 295 -19.40 8.49 15.45
N MET A 296 -18.57 7.56 15.93
CA MET A 296 -18.66 6.16 15.56
C MET A 296 -20.06 5.61 15.80
N GLN A 297 -20.57 4.84 14.83
CA GLN A 297 -21.79 4.06 14.97
C GLN A 297 -21.47 2.57 14.81
N ALA A 298 -22.18 1.69 15.51
CA ALA A 298 -21.99 0.25 15.37
C ALA A 298 -22.44 -0.26 13.99
N SER A 299 -23.44 0.38 13.38
CA SER A 299 -23.91 0.07 12.02
C SER A 299 -24.71 1.24 11.45
N GLY A 300 -24.96 1.21 10.14
CA GLY A 300 -25.85 2.16 9.48
C GLY A 300 -25.09 3.23 8.71
N ARG A 301 -25.69 4.42 8.57
CA ARG A 301 -25.17 5.49 7.72
C ARG A 301 -25.24 6.83 8.45
N SER A 302 -24.11 7.54 8.46
CA SER A 302 -24.03 8.93 8.88
C SER A 302 -23.76 9.81 7.65
N THR A 303 -24.30 11.02 7.65
CA THR A 303 -24.10 11.96 6.54
C THR A 303 -23.93 13.36 7.13
N ASP A 304 -22.98 14.12 6.57
CA ASP A 304 -22.79 15.53 6.90
C ASP A 304 -22.34 16.31 5.65
N MET A 305 -22.44 17.62 5.72
CA MET A 305 -22.17 18.53 4.60
C MET A 305 -20.87 19.27 4.82
N CYS A 306 -20.00 19.17 3.82
CA CYS A 306 -18.78 19.93 3.75
C CYS A 306 -18.96 21.10 2.77
N ASP A 307 -19.04 22.32 3.32
CA ASP A 307 -19.28 23.55 2.56
C ASP A 307 -17.94 24.25 2.27
N LEU A 308 -17.49 24.16 1.02
CA LEU A 308 -16.39 24.95 0.50
C LEU A 308 -16.98 26.14 -0.27
N ILE A 309 -16.26 27.27 -0.30
CA ILE A 309 -16.76 28.51 -0.89
C ILE A 309 -17.24 28.41 -2.36
N PHE A 310 -16.87 27.34 -3.08
CA PHE A 310 -17.19 27.09 -4.48
C PHE A 310 -18.05 25.84 -4.72
N CYS A 311 -18.16 24.92 -3.75
CA CYS A 311 -19.01 23.74 -3.86
C CYS A 311 -19.39 23.15 -2.50
N LYS A 312 -20.55 22.53 -2.44
CA LYS A 312 -20.99 21.74 -1.29
C LYS A 312 -20.85 20.27 -1.61
N MET A 313 -20.26 19.55 -0.66
CA MET A 313 -20.01 18.12 -0.78
C MET A 313 -20.71 17.39 0.36
N GLU A 314 -21.56 16.43 0.02
CA GLU A 314 -22.13 15.48 0.97
C GLU A 314 -21.08 14.40 1.26
N VAL A 315 -20.68 14.28 2.53
CA VAL A 315 -19.82 13.21 3.02
C VAL A 315 -20.71 12.18 3.70
N THR A 316 -20.64 10.94 3.24
CA THR A 316 -21.39 9.80 3.78
C THR A 316 -20.43 8.78 4.35
N VAL A 317 -20.73 8.28 5.55
CA VAL A 317 -20.00 7.19 6.19
C VAL A 317 -20.96 6.04 6.42
N CYS A 318 -20.65 4.89 5.82
CA CYS A 318 -21.33 3.63 6.12
C CYS A 318 -20.53 2.87 7.18
N TRP A 319 -21.20 2.49 8.26
CA TRP A 319 -20.61 1.82 9.41
C TRP A 319 -20.94 0.33 9.41
N SER A 320 -19.96 -0.50 9.70
CA SER A 320 -20.16 -1.93 9.88
C SER A 320 -19.24 -2.48 10.96
N THR A 321 -19.78 -3.35 11.80
CA THR A 321 -18.99 -4.23 12.66
C THR A 321 -18.65 -5.51 11.91
N LEU A 322 -17.53 -6.13 12.27
CA LEU A 322 -17.26 -7.49 11.82
C LEU A 322 -18.17 -8.46 12.57
N LEU A 323 -19.17 -9.01 11.89
CA LEU A 323 -19.96 -10.13 12.36
C LEU A 323 -19.31 -11.44 11.87
N LEU A 324 -19.04 -12.38 12.79
CA LEU A 324 -18.44 -13.69 12.49
C LEU A 324 -19.27 -14.49 11.44
N GLN A 325 -20.59 -14.31 11.43
CA GLN A 325 -21.47 -14.93 10.43
C GLN A 325 -21.09 -14.53 9.00
N ASN A 326 -20.63 -13.30 8.77
CA ASN A 326 -20.24 -12.82 7.44
C ASN A 326 -18.90 -13.40 6.93
N ILE A 327 -18.17 -14.14 7.77
CA ILE A 327 -16.88 -14.76 7.43
C ILE A 327 -17.04 -16.26 7.15
N LEU A 328 -18.06 -16.89 7.75
CA LEU A 328 -18.30 -18.34 7.68
C LEU A 328 -19.30 -18.75 6.57
N ASP A 329 -20.00 -17.78 5.97
CA ASP A 329 -20.86 -17.95 4.78
C ASP A 329 -20.13 -17.53 3.49
#